data_AF-A0A936XT10-F1
#
_entry.id   AF-A0A936XT10-F1
#
_cell.length_a   1.000
_cell.length_b   1.000
_cell.length_c   1.000
_cell.angle_alpha   90.00
_cell.angle_beta   90.00
_cell.angle_gamma   90.00
#
_symmetry.space_group_name_H-M   'P 1'
#
loop_
_entity.id
_entity.type
_entity.pdbx_description
1 polymer ?
#
loop_
_entity_poly.entity_id
_entity_poly.type
_entity_poly.pdbx_seq_one_letter_code
_entity_poly.pdbx_strand_id
1 'polypeptide(L)'
;MRSILKIILLFLLYVCPVFSLKAQLTVNGTVFDLSKRNYVENVKVESTGGKKTITDSLGHYRIAVSEKDSLTFIYQDKPTQKFAVKDITDFNQFDISLLVHVKSKYSTLKEVVVMAKSYRQDSMENRQNYAEYYNFHKPTIKTSISPDGAVGADLDEIINMFRFRRNKHLKAFRARLEQQEQDKFVDYRFNKTFVKRITRLEGAELDTFMIRYRPSYEFASLADEVTFNKYILNASYGFKLDLLKQEDPKLRVR
;
A
#
# COMPACT_ATOMS: atom_id res chain seq x y z
N MET A 1 -27.41 -82.38 -12.87
CA MET A 1 -27.31 -81.10 -13.64
C MET A 1 -26.80 -79.91 -12.83
N ARG A 2 -27.26 -79.67 -11.58
CA ARG A 2 -26.79 -78.52 -10.75
C ARG A 2 -25.28 -78.50 -10.47
N SER A 3 -24.66 -79.66 -10.31
CA SER A 3 -23.22 -79.79 -10.02
C SER A 3 -22.34 -79.48 -11.23
N ILE A 4 -22.80 -79.84 -12.43
CA ILE A 4 -22.09 -79.60 -13.70
C ILE A 4 -22.15 -78.10 -14.06
N LEU A 5 -23.30 -77.46 -13.79
CA LEU A 5 -23.44 -76.01 -13.95
C LEU A 5 -22.50 -75.22 -13.04
N LYS A 6 -22.28 -75.69 -11.80
CA LYS A 6 -21.32 -75.08 -10.86
C LYS A 6 -19.88 -75.22 -11.36
N ILE A 7 -19.52 -76.36 -11.94
CA ILE A 7 -18.16 -76.61 -12.48
C ILE A 7 -17.91 -75.74 -13.71
N ILE A 8 -18.91 -75.59 -14.60
CA ILE A 8 -18.82 -74.71 -15.77
C ILE A 8 -18.71 -73.24 -15.35
N LEU A 9 -19.46 -72.81 -14.34
CA LEU A 9 -19.37 -71.44 -13.80
C LEU A 9 -18.01 -71.17 -13.14
N LEU A 10 -17.43 -72.17 -12.46
CA LEU A 10 -16.10 -72.06 -11.86
C LEU A 10 -14.99 -71.99 -12.92
N PHE A 11 -15.15 -72.73 -14.02
CA PHE A 11 -14.21 -72.70 -15.14
C PHE A 11 -14.29 -71.38 -15.92
N LEU A 12 -15.50 -70.82 -16.11
CA LEU A 12 -15.70 -69.52 -16.75
C LEU A 12 -15.08 -68.36 -15.94
N LEU A 13 -15.02 -68.48 -14.61
CA LEU A 13 -14.38 -67.49 -13.74
C LEU A 13 -12.84 -67.55 -13.80
N TYR A 14 -12.27 -68.72 -14.14
CA TYR A 14 -10.82 -68.94 -14.24
C TYR A 14 -10.23 -68.58 -15.61
N VAL A 15 -11.07 -68.54 -16.66
CA VAL A 15 -10.69 -68.14 -18.03
C VAL A 15 -11.02 -66.66 -18.30
N CYS A 16 -11.10 -65.83 -17.26
CA CYS A 16 -11.20 -64.39 -17.46
C CYS A 16 -9.85 -63.91 -18.07
N PRO A 17 -9.81 -63.44 -19.34
CA PRO A 17 -8.58 -62.93 -19.90
C PRO A 17 -8.19 -61.69 -19.08
N VAL A 18 -7.00 -61.75 -18.47
CA VAL A 18 -6.33 -60.59 -17.88
C VAL A 18 -6.03 -59.59 -19.00
N PHE A 19 -7.01 -58.74 -19.31
CA PHE A 19 -6.77 -57.55 -20.10
C PHE A 19 -5.80 -56.69 -19.29
N SER A 20 -4.55 -56.64 -19.72
CA SER A 20 -3.56 -55.68 -19.22
C SER A 20 -4.08 -54.28 -19.52
N LEU A 21 -4.78 -53.69 -18.56
CA LEU A 21 -5.12 -52.28 -18.55
C LEU A 21 -3.80 -51.51 -18.56
N LYS A 22 -3.40 -50.99 -19.72
CA LYS A 22 -2.35 -49.98 -19.79
C LYS A 22 -2.93 -48.71 -19.17
N ALA A 23 -2.62 -48.47 -17.89
CA ALA A 23 -2.95 -47.21 -17.26
C ALA A 23 -2.24 -46.08 -18.04
N GLN A 24 -3.03 -45.16 -18.61
CA GLN A 24 -2.48 -43.92 -19.16
C GLN A 24 -2.21 -42.99 -17.98
N LEU A 25 -0.95 -42.57 -17.83
CA LEU A 25 -0.58 -41.56 -16.86
C LEU A 25 -1.08 -40.21 -17.34
N THR A 26 -1.48 -39.36 -16.42
CA THR A 26 -1.90 -37.99 -16.76
C THR A 26 -0.96 -37.02 -16.08
N VAL A 27 -0.32 -36.16 -16.89
CA VAL A 27 0.55 -35.09 -16.40
C VAL A 27 -0.22 -33.79 -16.43
N ASN A 28 -0.23 -33.11 -15.29
CA ASN A 28 -0.84 -31.80 -15.07
C ASN A 28 0.24 -30.84 -14.58
N GLY A 29 0.10 -29.56 -14.95
CA GLY A 29 0.99 -28.53 -14.47
C GLY A 29 0.68 -27.17 -15.07
N THR A 30 1.54 -26.20 -14.79
CA THR A 30 1.38 -24.81 -15.20
C THR A 30 2.61 -24.32 -15.94
N VAL A 31 2.40 -23.53 -17.00
CA VAL A 31 3.49 -22.89 -17.76
C VAL A 31 3.62 -21.42 -17.36
N PHE A 32 4.84 -21.05 -16.97
CA PHE A 32 5.21 -19.72 -16.53
C PHE A 32 6.21 -19.05 -17.48
N ASP A 33 6.28 -17.73 -17.40
CA ASP A 33 7.40 -16.92 -17.90
C ASP A 33 8.69 -17.25 -17.10
N LEU A 34 9.86 -16.88 -17.63
CA LEU A 34 11.17 -16.92 -16.97
C LEU A 34 11.12 -16.34 -15.54
N SER A 35 10.34 -15.27 -15.34
CA SER A 35 10.20 -14.63 -14.02
C SER A 35 9.36 -15.44 -13.00
N LYS A 36 8.71 -16.53 -13.42
CA LYS A 36 7.73 -17.32 -12.64
C LYS A 36 6.55 -16.53 -12.05
N ARG A 37 6.33 -15.29 -12.51
CA ARG A 37 5.25 -14.42 -12.03
C ARG A 37 4.04 -14.42 -12.95
N ASN A 38 4.26 -14.64 -14.24
CA ASN A 38 3.22 -14.58 -15.26
C ASN A 38 2.96 -15.98 -15.81
N TYR A 39 1.69 -16.29 -16.02
CA TYR A 39 1.26 -17.49 -16.72
C TYR A 39 1.39 -17.33 -18.24
N VAL A 40 1.62 -18.43 -18.94
CA VAL A 40 1.74 -18.46 -20.41
C VAL A 40 0.61 -19.28 -21.01
N GLU A 41 -0.35 -18.59 -21.63
CA GLU A 41 -1.45 -19.21 -22.36
C GLU A 41 -1.02 -19.63 -23.78
N ASN A 42 -1.81 -20.49 -24.43
CA ASN A 42 -1.63 -20.93 -25.82
C ASN A 42 -0.30 -21.65 -26.11
N VAL A 43 0.30 -22.29 -25.10
CA VAL A 43 1.48 -23.16 -25.26
C VAL A 43 0.99 -24.53 -25.72
N LYS A 44 1.50 -25.01 -26.86
CA LYS A 44 1.22 -26.38 -27.33
C LYS A 44 2.07 -27.36 -26.55
N VAL A 45 1.46 -28.35 -25.93
CA VAL A 45 2.13 -29.43 -25.22
C VAL A 45 1.98 -30.70 -26.04
N GLU A 46 3.09 -31.25 -26.53
CA GLU A 46 3.10 -32.42 -27.40
C GLU A 46 3.84 -33.59 -26.74
N SER A 47 3.24 -34.77 -26.78
CA SER A 47 3.87 -36.03 -26.40
C SER A 47 4.44 -36.72 -27.64
N THR A 48 5.57 -37.39 -27.47
CA THR A 48 6.15 -38.29 -28.49
C THR A 48 5.19 -39.43 -28.87
N GLY A 49 4.26 -39.81 -27.97
CA GLY A 49 3.18 -40.76 -28.24
C GLY A 49 2.02 -40.21 -29.09
N GLY A 50 2.13 -38.99 -29.62
CA GLY A 50 1.18 -38.37 -30.54
C GLY A 50 0.02 -37.62 -29.88
N LYS A 51 -0.05 -37.57 -28.55
CA LYS A 51 -1.04 -36.78 -27.80
C LYS A 51 -0.62 -35.31 -27.76
N LYS A 52 -1.59 -34.40 -27.87
CA LYS A 52 -1.37 -32.95 -27.85
C LYS A 52 -2.44 -32.26 -27.02
N THR A 53 -2.06 -31.18 -26.35
CA THR A 53 -2.96 -30.28 -25.62
C THR A 53 -2.44 -28.84 -25.71
N ILE A 54 -3.23 -27.87 -25.26
CA ILE A 54 -2.87 -26.44 -25.27
C ILE A 54 -3.13 -25.88 -23.86
N THR A 55 -2.28 -24.97 -23.39
CA THR A 55 -2.49 -24.29 -22.09
C THR A 55 -3.66 -23.33 -22.12
N ASP A 56 -4.42 -23.27 -21.03
CA ASP A 56 -5.52 -22.33 -20.84
C ASP A 56 -5.02 -20.89 -20.49
N SER A 57 -5.96 -19.97 -20.20
CA SER A 57 -5.64 -18.59 -19.83
C SER A 57 -4.85 -18.42 -18.53
N LEU A 58 -4.81 -19.47 -17.69
CA LEU A 58 -4.04 -19.54 -16.46
C LEU A 58 -2.74 -20.34 -16.66
N GLY A 59 -2.41 -20.71 -17.89
CA GLY A 59 -1.22 -21.48 -18.24
C GLY A 59 -1.30 -22.95 -17.82
N HIS A 60 -2.46 -23.45 -17.39
CA HIS A 60 -2.62 -24.84 -16.97
C HIS A 60 -2.75 -25.75 -18.18
N TYR A 61 -2.17 -26.94 -18.08
CA TYR A 61 -2.32 -28.00 -19.07
C TYR A 61 -2.54 -29.36 -18.40
N ARG A 62 -3.17 -30.25 -19.16
CA ARG A 62 -3.42 -31.64 -18.78
C ARG A 62 -3.27 -32.53 -20.01
N ILE A 63 -2.39 -33.53 -19.93
CA ILE A 63 -2.08 -34.43 -21.05
C ILE A 63 -1.94 -35.87 -20.58
N ALA A 64 -2.57 -36.80 -21.29
CA ALA A 64 -2.41 -38.23 -21.08
C ALA A 64 -1.18 -38.74 -21.84
N VAL A 65 -0.29 -39.45 -21.15
CA VAL A 65 1.01 -39.92 -21.66
C VAL A 65 1.32 -41.35 -21.18
N SER A 66 2.26 -41.99 -21.88
CA SER A 66 2.90 -43.23 -21.46
C SER A 66 4.22 -42.93 -20.73
N GLU A 67 4.67 -43.83 -19.85
CA GLU A 67 5.97 -43.70 -19.14
C GLU A 67 7.17 -43.58 -20.09
N LYS A 68 7.06 -44.13 -21.30
CA LYS A 68 8.11 -44.11 -22.32
C LYS A 68 8.11 -42.83 -23.17
N ASP A 69 7.11 -41.98 -23.00
CA ASP A 69 6.98 -40.78 -23.82
C ASP A 69 7.89 -39.65 -23.30
N SER A 70 8.05 -38.63 -24.13
CA SER A 70 8.63 -37.35 -23.73
C SER A 70 7.71 -36.21 -24.15
N LEU A 71 7.61 -35.21 -23.29
CA LEU A 71 6.83 -33.98 -23.47
C LEU A 71 7.69 -32.87 -24.06
N THR A 72 7.12 -32.11 -24.99
CA THR A 72 7.72 -30.90 -25.58
C THR A 72 6.71 -29.77 -25.50
N PHE A 73 7.16 -28.60 -25.05
CA PHE A 73 6.34 -27.39 -24.94
C PHE A 73 6.75 -26.45 -26.06
N ILE A 74 5.80 -26.05 -26.89
CA ILE A 74 6.01 -25.22 -28.08
C ILE A 74 5.19 -23.95 -27.93
N TYR A 75 5.88 -22.81 -27.89
CA TYR A 75 5.26 -21.50 -27.84
C TYR A 75 5.73 -20.69 -29.04
N GLN A 76 4.80 -20.20 -29.87
CA GLN A 76 5.11 -19.43 -31.10
C GLN A 76 6.18 -20.11 -31.96
N ASP A 77 5.99 -21.40 -32.27
CA ASP A 77 6.88 -22.24 -33.08
C ASP A 77 8.30 -22.42 -32.53
N LYS A 78 8.53 -22.07 -31.25
CA LYS A 78 9.78 -22.34 -30.53
C LYS A 78 9.60 -23.52 -29.58
N PRO A 79 10.15 -24.71 -29.90
CA PRO A 79 10.10 -25.86 -29.01
C PRO A 79 11.10 -25.73 -27.86
N THR A 80 10.74 -26.29 -26.72
CA THR A 80 11.64 -26.52 -25.58
C THR A 80 12.40 -27.84 -25.73
N GLN A 81 13.31 -28.11 -24.80
CA GLN A 81 13.88 -29.45 -24.64
C GLN A 81 12.80 -30.49 -24.35
N LYS A 82 13.06 -31.75 -24.73
CA LYS A 82 12.17 -32.87 -24.42
C LYS A 82 12.32 -33.25 -22.94
N PHE A 83 11.20 -33.38 -22.24
CA PHE A 83 11.15 -33.86 -20.86
C PHE A 83 10.64 -35.30 -20.87
N ALA A 84 11.49 -36.25 -20.48
CA ALA A 84 11.06 -37.65 -20.43
C ALA A 84 10.10 -37.85 -19.26
N VAL A 85 8.97 -38.52 -19.51
CA VAL A 85 7.92 -38.72 -18.49
C VAL A 85 8.45 -39.50 -17.29
N LYS A 86 9.37 -40.45 -17.54
CA LYS A 86 10.07 -41.22 -16.49
C LYS A 86 10.86 -40.38 -15.48
N ASP A 87 11.29 -39.17 -15.86
CA ASP A 87 12.12 -38.29 -15.02
C ASP A 87 11.26 -37.28 -14.23
N ILE A 88 9.94 -37.27 -14.44
CA ILE A 88 9.00 -36.39 -13.73
C ILE A 88 8.68 -37.01 -12.37
N THR A 89 8.98 -36.27 -11.30
CA THR A 89 8.74 -36.72 -9.92
C THR A 89 7.28 -36.59 -9.48
N ASP A 90 6.61 -35.52 -9.89
CA ASP A 90 5.19 -35.27 -9.58
C ASP A 90 4.38 -35.03 -10.86
N PHE A 91 3.50 -35.97 -11.18
CA PHE A 91 2.64 -35.89 -12.35
C PHE A 91 1.49 -34.89 -12.17
N ASN A 92 1.13 -34.49 -10.96
CA ASN A 92 0.04 -33.54 -10.72
C ASN A 92 0.51 -32.08 -10.70
N GLN A 93 1.82 -31.84 -10.58
CA GLN A 93 2.41 -30.51 -10.45
C GLN A 93 3.70 -30.37 -11.26
N PHE A 94 3.65 -30.70 -12.55
CA PHE A 94 4.80 -30.53 -13.44
C PHE A 94 4.84 -29.12 -14.05
N ASP A 95 5.32 -28.16 -13.27
CA ASP A 95 5.40 -26.75 -13.67
C ASP A 95 6.67 -26.44 -14.49
N ILE A 96 6.52 -25.65 -15.57
CA ILE A 96 7.62 -25.29 -16.49
C ILE A 96 7.71 -23.79 -16.65
N SER A 97 8.93 -23.27 -16.76
CA SER A 97 9.19 -21.88 -17.12
C SER A 97 9.77 -21.79 -18.52
N LEU A 98 9.14 -21.01 -19.40
CA LEU A 98 9.61 -20.73 -20.75
C LEU A 98 10.45 -19.46 -20.77
N LEU A 99 11.49 -19.43 -21.60
CA LEU A 99 12.30 -18.23 -21.85
C LEU A 99 11.56 -17.24 -22.76
N VAL A 100 10.41 -16.75 -22.30
CA VAL A 100 9.52 -15.85 -23.02
C VAL A 100 9.13 -14.72 -22.08
N HIS A 101 9.24 -13.48 -22.55
CA HIS A 101 8.70 -12.32 -21.84
C HIS A 101 7.22 -12.15 -22.19
N VAL A 102 6.35 -12.64 -21.32
CA VAL A 102 4.91 -12.39 -21.43
C VAL A 102 4.64 -11.00 -20.84
N LYS A 103 4.12 -10.10 -21.67
CA LYS A 103 3.58 -8.83 -21.18
C LYS A 103 2.35 -9.17 -20.34
N SER A 104 2.52 -9.15 -19.01
CA SER A 104 1.39 -9.29 -18.11
C SER A 104 0.32 -8.26 -18.47
N LYS A 105 -0.94 -8.69 -18.55
CA LYS A 105 -2.10 -7.78 -18.65
C LYS A 105 -2.14 -6.80 -17.45
N TYR A 106 -1.45 -7.15 -16.36
CA TYR A 106 -1.39 -6.39 -15.13
C TYR A 106 0.02 -5.79 -14.94
N SER A 107 0.11 -4.46 -14.93
CA SER A 107 1.33 -3.75 -14.56
C SER A 107 1.32 -3.51 -13.05
N THR A 108 2.38 -3.91 -12.34
CA THR A 108 2.54 -3.54 -10.93
C THR A 108 2.80 -2.05 -10.83
N LEU A 109 2.10 -1.36 -9.91
CA LEU A 109 2.37 0.04 -9.62
C LEU A 109 3.82 0.22 -9.15
N LYS A 110 4.45 1.33 -9.53
CA LYS A 110 5.79 1.68 -9.05
C LYS A 110 5.75 1.87 -7.54
N GLU A 111 6.79 1.40 -6.85
CA GLU A 111 6.97 1.66 -5.43
C GLU A 111 7.09 3.17 -5.20
N VAL A 112 6.32 3.68 -4.24
CA VAL A 112 6.37 5.07 -3.79
C VAL A 112 7.05 5.09 -2.44
N VAL A 113 8.29 5.57 -2.38
CA VAL A 113 9.04 5.76 -1.14
C VAL A 113 8.70 7.13 -0.56
N VAL A 114 8.04 7.16 0.60
CA VAL A 114 7.73 8.40 1.32
C VAL A 114 8.83 8.69 2.33
N MET A 115 9.58 9.78 2.10
CA MET A 115 10.60 10.25 3.05
C MET A 115 9.98 11.28 4.00
N ALA A 116 10.21 11.14 5.30
CA ALA A 116 9.77 12.10 6.29
C ALA A 116 10.60 13.40 6.18
N LYS A 117 9.93 14.53 5.92
CA LYS A 117 10.55 15.86 5.91
C LYS A 117 10.67 16.41 7.33
N SER A 118 11.69 17.24 7.58
CA SER A 118 11.76 17.99 8.84
C SER A 118 10.65 19.04 8.90
N TYR A 119 10.19 19.40 10.11
CA TYR A 119 9.20 20.46 10.30
C TYR A 119 9.57 21.76 9.56
N ARG A 120 10.85 22.17 9.65
CA ARG A 120 11.33 23.39 9.00
C ARG A 120 11.18 23.32 7.47
N GLN A 121 11.53 22.17 6.88
CA GLN A 121 11.42 21.97 5.44
C GLN A 121 9.96 21.97 4.99
N ASP A 122 9.09 21.24 5.69
CA ASP A 122 7.64 21.20 5.42
C ASP A 122 7.02 22.60 5.52
N SER A 123 7.39 23.37 6.55
CA SER A 123 6.92 24.74 6.76
C SER A 123 7.36 25.68 5.64
N MET A 124 8.63 25.64 5.22
CA MET A 124 9.13 26.47 4.12
C MET A 124 8.47 26.11 2.78
N GLU A 125 8.33 24.83 2.50
CA GLU A 125 7.66 24.34 1.29
C GLU A 125 6.19 24.73 1.28
N ASN A 126 5.49 24.65 2.41
CA ASN A 126 4.11 25.12 2.54
C ASN A 126 4.00 26.63 2.24
N ARG A 127 4.92 27.44 2.77
CA ARG A 127 5.00 28.89 2.50
C ARG A 127 5.25 29.18 1.01
N GLN A 128 6.07 28.37 0.34
CA GLN A 128 6.34 28.50 -1.09
C GLN A 128 5.13 28.09 -1.95
N ASN A 129 4.55 26.92 -1.68
CA ASN A 129 3.41 26.38 -2.42
C ASN A 129 2.18 27.28 -2.33
N TYR A 130 1.97 27.92 -1.18
CA TYR A 130 0.85 28.83 -0.94
C TYR A 130 1.27 30.31 -0.93
N ALA A 131 2.40 30.67 -1.56
CA ALA A 131 2.94 32.03 -1.55
C ALA A 131 1.92 33.07 -2.03
N GLU A 132 1.10 32.74 -3.03
CA GLU A 132 0.01 33.60 -3.52
C GLU A 132 -0.97 33.99 -2.42
N TYR A 133 -1.31 33.05 -1.53
CA TYR A 133 -2.28 33.24 -0.45
C TYR A 133 -1.66 33.91 0.78
N TYR A 134 -0.41 33.60 1.10
CA TYR A 134 0.32 34.24 2.19
C TYR A 134 0.63 35.72 1.88
N ASN A 135 1.02 36.01 0.64
CA ASN A 135 1.33 37.36 0.17
C ASN A 135 0.08 38.12 -0.31
N PHE A 136 -1.10 37.52 -0.20
CA PHE A 136 -2.34 38.21 -0.53
C PHE A 136 -2.56 39.38 0.43
N HIS A 137 -2.54 40.59 -0.12
CA HIS A 137 -2.95 41.82 0.54
C HIS A 137 -4.25 42.29 -0.08
N LYS A 138 -5.16 42.83 0.74
CA LYS A 138 -6.40 43.44 0.22
C LYS A 138 -5.99 44.54 -0.78
N PRO A 139 -6.49 44.51 -2.03
CA PRO A 139 -6.26 45.59 -2.97
C PRO A 139 -6.72 46.90 -2.31
N THR A 140 -5.77 47.79 -2.12
CA THR A 140 -5.98 49.14 -1.60
C THR A 140 -5.82 50.05 -2.79
N ILE A 141 -6.62 51.10 -2.90
CA ILE A 141 -6.51 52.06 -4.01
C ILE A 141 -5.10 52.66 -3.94
N LYS A 142 -4.20 52.18 -4.79
CA LYS A 142 -2.92 52.83 -5.04
C LYS A 142 -3.13 53.74 -6.25
N THR A 143 -2.82 55.02 -6.10
CA THR A 143 -2.74 55.92 -7.25
C THR A 143 -1.50 55.54 -8.04
N SER A 144 -1.64 54.67 -9.04
CA SER A 144 -0.58 54.42 -10.02
C SER A 144 -0.56 55.58 -11.02
N ILE A 145 0.63 56.12 -11.28
CA ILE A 145 0.85 57.07 -12.37
C ILE A 145 1.16 56.19 -13.58
N SER A 146 0.24 56.16 -14.55
CA SER A 146 0.51 55.50 -15.84
C SER A 146 1.69 56.21 -16.53
N PRO A 147 2.49 55.53 -17.38
CA PRO A 147 3.61 56.14 -18.11
C PRO A 147 3.23 57.39 -18.93
N ASP A 148 1.95 57.54 -19.26
CA ASP A 148 1.35 58.70 -19.95
C ASP A 148 0.89 59.85 -19.04
N GLY A 149 1.20 59.82 -17.74
CA GLY A 149 0.88 60.91 -16.81
C GLY A 149 -0.60 61.01 -16.40
N ALA A 150 -1.44 60.07 -16.85
CA ALA A 150 -2.84 59.97 -16.40
C ALA A 150 -2.91 59.32 -15.01
N VAL A 151 -3.56 60.00 -14.06
CA VAL A 151 -3.88 59.47 -12.72
C VAL A 151 -5.08 58.53 -12.87
N GLY A 152 -4.82 57.27 -13.19
CA GLY A 152 -5.85 56.23 -13.32
C GLY A 152 -5.63 55.17 -12.25
N ALA A 153 -6.58 55.03 -11.31
CA ALA A 153 -6.57 53.89 -10.40
C ALA A 153 -6.68 52.59 -11.22
N ASP A 154 -5.85 51.59 -10.93
CA ASP A 154 -5.85 50.29 -11.63
C ASP A 154 -7.27 49.69 -11.59
N LEU A 155 -7.91 49.59 -12.76
CA LEU A 155 -9.30 49.14 -12.89
C LEU A 155 -9.48 47.74 -12.28
N ASP A 156 -8.48 46.88 -12.42
CA ASP A 156 -8.46 45.54 -11.84
C ASP A 156 -8.35 45.53 -10.31
N GLU A 157 -7.63 46.47 -9.70
CA GLU A 157 -7.58 46.62 -8.23
C GLU A 157 -8.92 47.10 -7.69
N ILE A 158 -9.58 48.02 -8.40
CA ILE A 158 -10.92 48.51 -8.05
C ILE A 158 -11.94 47.36 -8.16
N ILE A 159 -11.92 46.59 -9.26
CA ILE A 159 -12.81 45.43 -9.44
C ILE A 159 -12.60 44.40 -8.33
N ASN A 160 -11.34 44.09 -7.98
CA ASN A 160 -11.04 43.15 -6.91
C ASN A 160 -11.39 43.68 -5.52
N MET A 161 -11.41 45.00 -5.29
CA MET A 161 -11.87 45.62 -4.05
C MET A 161 -13.36 45.34 -3.79
N PHE A 162 -14.19 45.34 -4.83
CA PHE A 162 -15.64 45.06 -4.73
C PHE A 162 -15.98 43.56 -4.68
N ARG A 163 -15.00 42.65 -4.84
CA ARG A 163 -15.20 41.20 -4.70
C ARG A 163 -15.16 40.75 -3.23
N PHE A 164 -16.09 41.28 -2.42
CA PHE A 164 -16.12 41.08 -0.96
C PHE A 164 -16.12 39.60 -0.53
N ARG A 165 -16.89 38.73 -1.22
CA ARG A 165 -16.95 37.29 -0.91
C ARG A 165 -15.61 36.61 -1.11
N ARG A 166 -14.96 36.83 -2.27
CA ARG A 166 -13.63 36.26 -2.59
C ARG A 166 -12.58 36.71 -1.57
N ASN A 167 -12.54 38.01 -1.28
CA ASN A 167 -11.57 38.56 -0.32
C ASN A 167 -11.77 38.00 1.09
N LYS A 168 -13.03 37.78 1.52
CA LYS A 168 -13.34 37.10 2.78
C LYS A 168 -12.82 35.67 2.79
N HIS A 169 -13.04 34.91 1.71
CA HIS A 169 -12.54 33.52 1.60
C HIS A 169 -11.02 33.45 1.61
N LEU A 170 -10.33 34.32 0.85
CA LEU A 170 -8.87 34.37 0.83
C LEU A 170 -8.29 34.72 2.20
N LYS A 171 -8.88 35.69 2.89
CA LYS A 171 -8.48 36.04 4.27
C LYS A 171 -8.67 34.87 5.24
N ALA A 172 -9.81 34.17 5.16
CA ALA A 172 -10.07 33.01 5.99
C ALA A 172 -9.12 31.85 5.69
N PHE A 173 -8.79 31.63 4.41
CA PHE A 173 -7.85 30.61 3.98
C PHE A 173 -6.43 30.91 4.48
N ARG A 174 -5.97 32.17 4.35
CA ARG A 174 -4.71 32.62 4.91
C ARG A 174 -4.64 32.42 6.43
N ALA A 175 -5.68 32.84 7.16
CA ALA A 175 -5.73 32.66 8.61
C ALA A 175 -5.67 31.17 9.00
N ARG A 176 -6.33 30.30 8.23
CA ARG A 176 -6.25 28.85 8.42
C ARG A 176 -4.84 28.31 8.17
N LEU A 177 -4.16 28.75 7.12
CA LEU A 177 -2.78 28.34 6.82
C LEU A 177 -1.81 28.77 7.93
N GLU A 178 -1.95 30.01 8.42
CA GLU A 178 -1.17 30.53 9.54
C GLU A 178 -1.43 29.71 10.83
N GLN A 179 -2.69 29.41 11.13
CA GLN A 179 -3.04 28.55 12.27
C GLN A 179 -2.47 27.14 12.15
N GLN A 180 -2.54 26.53 10.96
CA GLN A 180 -1.99 25.19 10.73
C GLN A 180 -0.47 25.14 10.93
N GLU A 181 0.25 26.17 10.52
CA GLU A 181 1.69 26.28 10.74
C GLU A 181 2.02 26.43 12.23
N GLN A 182 1.26 27.27 12.95
CA GLN A 182 1.39 27.42 14.40
C GLN A 182 1.12 26.11 15.14
N ASP A 183 0.06 25.38 14.77
CA ASP A 183 -0.28 24.11 15.38
C ASP A 183 0.80 23.06 15.11
N LYS A 184 1.29 22.95 13.87
CA LYS A 184 2.40 22.06 13.53
C LYS A 184 3.68 22.40 14.30
N PHE A 185 3.96 23.68 14.53
CA PHE A 185 5.10 24.11 15.34
C PHE A 185 4.99 23.61 16.79
N VAL A 186 3.81 23.79 17.38
CA VAL A 186 3.51 23.30 18.74
C VAL A 186 3.67 21.78 18.79
N ASP A 187 3.13 21.04 17.82
CA ASP A 187 3.20 19.57 17.79
C ASP A 187 4.65 19.07 17.60
N TYR A 188 5.45 19.79 16.81
CA TYR A 188 6.88 19.51 16.65
C TYR A 188 7.64 19.64 17.97
N ARG A 189 7.40 20.72 18.71
CA ARG A 189 8.09 21.03 19.98
C ARG A 189 7.55 20.22 21.16
N PHE A 190 6.23 20.09 21.24
CA PHE A 190 5.49 19.31 22.23
C PHE A 190 5.12 17.94 21.64
N ASN A 191 6.13 17.15 21.28
CA ASN A 191 5.90 15.82 20.70
C ASN A 191 5.75 14.74 21.79
N LYS A 192 4.98 13.69 21.48
CA LYS A 192 4.66 12.59 22.42
C LYS A 192 5.91 11.92 22.99
N THR A 193 6.95 11.70 22.18
CA THR A 193 8.20 11.04 22.59
C THR A 193 8.99 11.88 23.60
N PHE A 194 9.05 13.19 23.38
CA PHE A 194 9.73 14.16 24.22
C PHE A 194 9.00 14.33 25.55
N VAL A 195 7.68 14.51 25.50
CA VAL A 195 6.83 14.61 26.70
C VAL A 195 6.90 13.33 27.52
N LYS A 196 6.86 12.15 26.89
CA LYS A 196 7.06 10.86 27.57
C LYS A 196 8.40 10.80 28.30
N ARG A 197 9.49 11.27 27.67
CA ARG A 197 10.83 11.26 28.27
C ARG A 197 10.91 12.09 29.55
N ILE A 198 10.24 13.25 29.58
CA ILE A 198 10.24 14.17 30.72
C ILE A 198 9.29 13.68 31.82
N THR A 199 8.04 13.36 31.46
CA THR A 199 6.97 13.11 32.43
C THR A 199 6.91 11.67 32.93
N ARG A 200 7.50 10.73 32.16
CA ARG A 200 7.43 9.27 32.37
C ARG A 200 6.00 8.70 32.32
N LEU A 201 5.04 9.42 31.76
CA LEU A 201 3.68 8.94 31.54
C LEU A 201 3.64 7.98 30.35
N GLU A 202 2.75 6.99 30.40
CA GLU A 202 2.58 5.98 29.35
C GLU A 202 1.10 5.76 29.00
N GLY A 203 0.84 5.12 27.85
CA GLY A 203 -0.51 4.74 27.43
C GLY A 203 -1.51 5.90 27.38
N ALA A 204 -2.72 5.65 27.88
CA ALA A 204 -3.85 6.59 27.85
C ALA A 204 -3.63 7.85 28.70
N GLU A 205 -2.84 7.75 29.77
CA GLU A 205 -2.50 8.90 30.63
C GLU A 205 -1.68 9.93 29.84
N LEU A 206 -0.70 9.45 29.07
CA LEU A 206 0.11 10.31 28.22
C LEU A 206 -0.76 11.00 27.17
N ASP A 207 -1.67 10.29 26.51
CA ASP A 207 -2.55 10.90 25.50
C ASP A 207 -3.48 11.95 26.11
N THR A 208 -3.99 11.70 27.32
CA THR A 208 -4.80 12.68 28.06
C THR A 208 -3.98 13.91 28.46
N PHE A 209 -2.74 13.70 28.92
CA PHE A 209 -1.81 14.78 29.24
C PHE A 209 -1.52 15.66 28.03
N MET A 210 -1.28 15.06 26.87
CA MET A 210 -0.98 15.77 25.63
C MET A 210 -2.11 16.72 25.21
N ILE A 211 -3.38 16.31 25.41
CA ILE A 211 -4.55 17.13 25.09
C ILE A 211 -4.73 18.24 26.14
N ARG A 212 -4.67 17.89 27.43
CA ARG A 212 -4.99 18.81 28.53
C ARG A 212 -3.94 19.91 28.72
N TYR A 213 -2.67 19.58 28.55
CA TYR A 213 -1.53 20.46 28.81
C TYR A 213 -0.82 20.89 27.53
N ARG A 214 -1.53 20.94 26.39
CA ARG A 214 -0.97 21.46 25.14
C ARG A 214 -0.64 22.96 25.31
N PRO A 215 0.62 23.38 25.11
CA PRO A 215 0.99 24.79 25.24
C PRO A 215 0.43 25.62 24.06
N SER A 216 0.27 26.93 24.28
CA SER A 216 -0.05 27.87 23.21
C SER A 216 1.16 28.09 22.28
N TYR A 217 0.89 28.49 21.03
CA TYR A 217 1.94 28.83 20.07
C TYR A 217 2.86 29.97 20.57
N GLU A 218 2.28 30.99 21.21
CA GLU A 218 3.04 32.12 21.76
C GLU A 218 4.04 31.65 22.81
N PHE A 219 3.61 30.81 23.75
CA PHE A 219 4.52 30.26 24.75
C PHE A 219 5.58 29.34 24.12
N ALA A 220 5.17 28.45 23.21
CA ALA A 220 6.08 27.51 22.57
C ALA A 220 7.15 28.19 21.69
N SER A 221 6.83 29.34 21.10
CA SER A 221 7.74 30.10 20.24
C SER A 221 8.68 31.01 21.02
N LEU A 222 8.23 31.59 22.14
CA LEU A 222 9.04 32.47 22.98
C LEU A 222 9.88 31.74 24.03
N ALA A 223 9.43 30.58 24.51
CA ALA A 223 10.13 29.89 25.58
C ALA A 223 11.46 29.29 25.11
N ASP A 224 12.50 29.48 25.92
CA ASP A 224 13.74 28.71 25.81
C ASP A 224 13.52 27.25 26.16
N GLU A 225 14.48 26.39 25.79
CA GLU A 225 14.41 24.95 26.05
C GLU A 225 14.22 24.63 27.54
N VAL A 226 14.98 25.30 28.41
CA VAL A 226 14.90 25.10 29.87
C VAL A 226 13.53 25.49 30.41
N THR A 227 13.01 26.64 30.01
CA THR A 227 11.70 27.14 30.43
C THR A 227 10.58 26.21 29.95
N PHE A 228 10.68 25.72 28.72
CA PHE A 228 9.72 24.78 28.15
C PHE A 228 9.75 23.43 28.88
N ASN A 229 10.93 22.90 29.18
CA ASN A 229 11.09 21.66 29.96
C ASN A 229 10.51 21.80 31.37
N LYS A 230 10.77 22.93 32.02
CA LYS A 230 10.22 23.25 33.34
C LYS A 230 8.69 23.33 33.31
N TYR A 231 8.11 23.92 32.25
CA TYR A 231 6.66 23.93 32.06
C TYR A 231 6.08 22.51 31.99
N ILE A 232 6.66 21.63 31.16
CA ILE A 232 6.20 20.24 31.02
C ILE A 232 6.32 19.50 32.34
N LEU A 233 7.43 19.68 33.06
CA LEU A 233 7.65 19.02 34.35
C LEU A 233 6.62 19.47 35.39
N ASN A 234 6.39 20.78 35.52
CA ASN A 234 5.41 21.33 36.45
C ASN A 234 3.99 20.89 36.11
N ALA A 235 3.63 20.90 34.82
CA ALA A 235 2.36 20.38 34.33
C ALA A 235 2.18 18.90 34.69
N SER A 236 3.25 18.10 34.58
CA SER A 236 3.21 16.68 34.93
C SER A 236 2.96 16.43 36.41
N TYR A 237 3.47 17.29 37.31
CA TYR A 237 3.18 17.20 38.74
C TYR A 237 1.71 17.49 39.02
N GLY A 238 1.15 18.53 38.39
CA GLY A 238 -0.29 18.83 38.49
C GLY A 238 -1.16 17.69 37.99
N PHE A 239 -0.82 17.12 36.83
CA PHE A 239 -1.55 15.98 36.26
C PHE A 239 -1.51 14.73 37.14
N LYS A 240 -0.34 14.37 37.70
CA LYS A 240 -0.21 13.23 38.61
C LYS A 240 -1.00 13.45 39.90
N LEU A 241 -1.04 14.68 40.41
CA LEU A 241 -1.87 15.01 41.56
C LEU A 241 -3.36 14.83 41.27
N ASP A 242 -3.82 15.21 40.08
CA ASP A 242 -5.21 15.01 39.66
C ASP A 242 -5.57 13.52 39.54
N LEU A 243 -4.65 12.69 39.02
CA LEU A 243 -4.83 11.24 38.95
C LEU A 243 -5.01 10.63 40.35
N LEU A 244 -4.15 11.00 41.31
CA LEU A 244 -4.25 10.53 42.69
C LEU A 244 -5.58 10.94 43.36
N LYS A 245 -6.08 12.16 43.07
CA LYS A 245 -7.40 12.62 43.57
C LYS A 245 -8.59 11.92 42.92
N GLN A 246 -8.41 11.31 41.75
CA GLN A 246 -9.43 10.49 41.11
C GLN A 246 -9.47 9.08 41.71
N GLU A 247 -8.32 8.56 42.12
CA GLU A 247 -8.19 7.23 42.74
C GLU A 247 -8.61 7.20 44.22
N ASP A 248 -8.34 8.25 45.00
CA ASP A 248 -8.78 8.36 46.40
C ASP A 248 -9.79 9.52 46.61
N PRO A 249 -11.10 9.21 46.74
CA PRO A 249 -12.15 10.21 46.92
C PRO A 249 -11.99 11.06 48.18
N LYS A 250 -11.24 10.60 49.19
CA LYS A 250 -11.04 11.32 50.44
C LYS A 250 -10.15 12.56 50.29
N LEU A 251 -9.37 12.64 49.20
CA LEU A 251 -8.51 13.80 48.88
C LEU A 251 -9.23 14.93 48.13
N ARG A 252 -10.52 14.78 47.80
CA ARG A 252 -11.32 15.82 47.10
C ARG A 252 -11.88 16.91 48.00
N VAL A 253 -11.82 16.76 49.32
CA VAL A 253 -12.56 17.59 50.30
C VAL A 253 -11.64 18.48 51.16
N ARG A 254 -10.53 18.97 50.61
CA ARG A 254 -9.72 20.01 51.24
C ARG A 254 -9.37 21.12 50.25
#